data_AF-A0A3D4CZL7-F1
#
_entry.id   AF-A0A3D4CZL7-F1
#
_cell.length_a   1.000
_cell.length_b   1.000
_cell.length_c   1.000
_cell.angle_alpha   90.00
_cell.angle_beta   90.00
_cell.angle_gamma   90.00
#
_symmetry.space_group_name_H-M   'P 1'
#
loop_
_entity.id
_entity.type
_entity.pdbx_description
1 polymer ?
#
loop_
_entity_poly.entity_id
_entity_poly.type
_entity_poly.pdbx_seq_one_letter_code
_entity_poly.pdbx_strand_id
1 'polypeptide(L)'
;TAAFNALLKTLEEPPPHVKFIFATTEPNKILPTIISRCQRFDLRPIPMEVIARQLQNISDQENVTLEQPAAWSIAKGADGGMRDAQSMLDQLVAFCGDTITEENVQDIFGFTSSETISSLATHLLKGQTAESIALVQAEANRGKDLTQLLSELAGFIRALLLDRLNPDTDTTEIPAGFWDQIGDSSALPGDERLLGVLDRLANADARMRRASNKQLHFEIALIRAVQSLDEVQISDVIRALKAGTLAEATPVASLQAQPAETPPVVQAPPSGASSKPPSTTRSSARAKKKSRGVENQLESLIEQAPENHPEPAVPNSEDSAGESLPEGFPSPAAVEANETEAPKDKDAFYDDPLVREALEIFKGKLKD
;
A
#
# COMPACT_ATOMS: atom_id res chain seq x y z
N THR A 1 -25.93 14.36 8.08
CA THR A 1 -26.31 15.56 7.28
C THR A 1 -26.65 16.76 8.15
N ALA A 2 -27.46 16.64 9.21
CA ALA A 2 -27.82 17.78 10.07
C ALA A 2 -26.64 18.52 10.73
N ALA A 3 -25.66 17.80 11.28
CA ALA A 3 -24.49 18.40 11.94
C ALA A 3 -23.58 19.21 10.98
N PHE A 4 -23.50 18.80 9.72
CA PHE A 4 -22.67 19.47 8.71
C PHE A 4 -23.25 20.83 8.30
N ASN A 5 -24.58 20.91 8.18
CA ASN A 5 -25.28 22.15 7.82
C ASN A 5 -25.26 23.18 8.96
N ALA A 6 -25.29 22.72 10.22
CA ALA A 6 -25.12 23.60 11.37
C ALA A 6 -23.70 24.19 11.43
N LEU A 7 -22.68 23.39 11.07
CA LEU A 7 -21.30 23.83 10.99
C LEU A 7 -21.10 24.90 9.90
N LEU A 8 -21.74 24.76 8.74
CA LEU A 8 -21.58 25.70 7.61
C LEU A 8 -21.96 27.15 7.96
N LYS A 9 -23.06 27.36 8.68
CA LYS A 9 -23.46 28.71 9.12
C LYS A 9 -22.44 29.34 10.07
N THR A 10 -21.91 28.52 10.98
CA THR A 10 -20.90 28.97 11.95
C THR A 10 -19.52 29.16 11.30
N LEU A 11 -19.26 28.46 10.19
CA LEU A 11 -18.05 28.64 9.37
C LEU A 11 -18.11 29.91 8.51
N GLU A 12 -19.30 30.33 8.10
CA GLU A 12 -19.52 31.57 7.35
C GLU A 12 -19.35 32.81 8.23
N GLU A 13 -19.88 32.76 9.45
CA GLU A 13 -19.80 33.87 10.41
C GLU A 13 -19.26 33.35 11.75
N PRO A 14 -17.95 33.01 11.81
CA PRO A 14 -17.36 32.48 13.04
C PRO A 14 -17.34 33.58 14.11
N PRO A 15 -17.76 33.29 15.36
CA PRO A 15 -17.55 34.21 16.46
C PRO A 15 -16.06 34.56 16.60
N PRO A 16 -15.72 35.81 16.97
CA PRO A 16 -14.33 36.28 16.91
C PRO A 16 -13.36 35.47 17.79
N HIS A 17 -13.88 34.89 18.88
CA HIS A 17 -13.14 34.06 19.84
C HIS A 17 -13.00 32.59 19.41
N VAL A 18 -13.68 32.14 18.35
CA VAL A 18 -13.65 30.76 17.88
C VAL A 18 -12.70 30.63 16.70
N LYS A 19 -11.83 29.63 16.74
CA LYS A 19 -10.99 29.20 15.62
C LYS A 19 -11.32 27.76 15.26
N PHE A 20 -11.51 27.52 13.98
CA PHE A 20 -11.73 26.17 13.45
C PHE A 20 -10.42 25.64 12.86
N ILE A 21 -10.01 24.46 13.30
CA ILE A 21 -8.89 23.70 12.73
C ILE A 21 -9.43 22.35 12.28
N PHE A 22 -9.40 22.11 10.97
CA PHE A 22 -9.83 20.85 10.38
C PHE A 22 -8.61 20.07 9.90
N ALA A 23 -8.59 18.77 10.18
CA ALA A 23 -7.60 17.83 9.66
C ALA A 23 -8.31 16.70 8.90
N THR A 24 -7.80 16.36 7.72
CA THR A 24 -8.32 15.25 6.89
C THR A 24 -7.19 14.62 6.10
N THR A 25 -7.23 13.31 5.90
CA THR A 25 -6.35 12.57 4.97
C THR A 25 -6.96 12.45 3.57
N GLU A 26 -8.24 12.82 3.41
CA GLU A 26 -9.00 12.70 2.16
C GLU A 26 -9.66 14.04 1.79
N PRO A 27 -8.88 15.04 1.32
CA PRO A 27 -9.40 16.37 1.03
C PRO A 27 -10.51 16.36 -0.02
N ASN A 28 -10.47 15.42 -0.96
CA ASN A 28 -11.46 15.27 -2.03
C ASN A 28 -12.85 14.82 -1.52
N LYS A 29 -12.94 14.28 -0.30
CA LYS A 29 -14.22 13.92 0.33
C LYS A 29 -14.83 15.08 1.11
N ILE A 30 -14.10 16.17 1.31
CA ILE A 30 -14.61 17.36 1.99
C ILE A 30 -15.46 18.17 1.01
N LEU A 31 -16.60 18.68 1.49
CA LEU A 31 -17.48 19.49 0.66
C LEU A 31 -16.74 20.74 0.16
N PRO A 32 -16.88 21.09 -1.13
CA PRO A 32 -16.29 22.32 -1.68
C PRO A 32 -16.66 23.58 -0.90
N THR A 33 -17.85 23.61 -0.27
CA THR A 33 -18.33 24.73 0.55
C THR A 33 -17.53 24.94 1.84
N ILE A 34 -16.96 23.89 2.42
CA ILE A 34 -16.05 24.03 3.57
C ILE A 34 -14.67 24.45 3.09
N ILE A 35 -14.18 23.82 2.02
CA ILE A 35 -12.85 24.11 1.46
C ILE A 35 -12.75 25.59 1.06
N SER A 36 -13.80 26.16 0.46
CA SER A 36 -13.81 27.57 0.03
C SER A 36 -13.76 28.58 1.19
N ARG A 37 -14.00 28.15 2.43
CA ARG A 37 -14.08 28.99 3.64
C ARG A 37 -12.92 28.75 4.61
N CYS A 38 -12.02 27.83 4.28
CA CYS A 38 -10.88 27.48 5.11
C CYS A 38 -9.57 27.83 4.39
N GLN A 39 -8.58 28.31 5.13
CA GLN A 39 -7.21 28.32 4.64
C GLN A 39 -6.70 26.87 4.58
N ARG A 40 -6.33 26.42 3.38
CA ARG A 40 -5.78 25.09 3.18
C ARG A 40 -4.28 25.09 3.40
N PHE A 41 -3.80 24.15 4.20
CA PHE A 41 -2.39 23.82 4.37
C PHE A 41 -2.20 22.34 4.06
N ASP A 42 -1.41 22.04 3.04
CA ASP A 42 -1.07 20.67 2.67
C ASP A 42 0.24 20.27 3.36
N LEU A 43 0.14 19.33 4.30
CA LEU A 43 1.30 18.74 4.97
C LEU A 43 1.82 17.59 4.10
N ARG A 44 3.08 17.71 3.67
CA ARG A 44 3.76 16.68 2.87
C ARG A 44 4.40 15.62 3.78
N PRO A 45 4.60 14.38 3.29
CA PRO A 45 5.39 13.37 3.99
C PRO A 45 6.75 13.92 4.42
N ILE A 46 7.19 13.53 5.61
CA ILE A 46 8.45 14.03 6.18
C ILE A 46 9.62 13.27 5.52
N PRO A 47 10.67 13.97 5.03
CA PRO A 47 11.83 13.29 4.47
C PRO A 47 12.48 12.33 5.47
N MET A 48 12.95 11.17 4.97
CA MET A 48 13.55 10.11 5.79
C MET A 48 14.67 10.61 6.69
N GLU A 49 15.59 11.44 6.17
CA GLU A 49 16.70 12.02 6.92
C GLU A 49 16.22 12.86 8.12
N VAL A 50 15.11 13.60 7.94
CA VAL A 50 14.53 14.44 9.00
C VAL A 50 13.92 13.56 10.09
N ILE A 51 13.26 12.45 9.71
CA ILE A 51 12.73 11.48 10.67
C ILE A 51 13.89 10.84 11.45
N ALA A 52 14.90 10.30 10.77
CA ALA A 52 16.03 9.63 11.40
C ALA A 52 16.75 10.56 12.41
N ARG A 53 17.00 11.81 12.01
CA ARG A 53 17.60 12.83 12.89
C ARG A 53 16.72 13.14 14.10
N GLN A 54 15.40 13.25 13.91
CA GLN A 54 14.48 13.50 15.00
C GLN A 54 14.41 12.31 15.98
N LEU A 55 14.46 11.07 15.49
CA LEU A 55 14.52 9.87 16.32
C LEU A 55 15.80 9.83 17.16
N GLN A 56 16.95 10.21 16.57
CA GLN A 56 18.20 10.36 17.31
C GLN A 56 18.06 11.39 18.44
N ASN A 57 17.54 12.58 18.12
CA ASN A 57 17.32 13.63 19.13
C ASN A 57 16.40 13.19 20.27
N ILE A 58 15.35 12.41 19.97
CA ILE A 58 14.44 11.86 20.98
C ILE A 58 15.17 10.81 21.83
N SER A 59 15.91 9.91 21.19
CA SER A 59 16.65 8.84 21.88
C SER A 59 17.70 9.41 22.83
N ASP A 60 18.41 10.46 22.42
CA ASP A 60 19.38 11.17 23.26
C ASP A 60 18.73 11.79 24.51
N GLN A 61 17.50 12.32 24.39
CA GLN A 61 16.77 12.92 25.51
C GLN A 61 16.23 11.87 26.49
N GLU A 62 15.83 10.71 25.97
CA GLU A 62 15.29 9.59 26.73
C GLU A 62 16.37 8.63 27.25
N ASN A 63 17.66 8.93 26.99
CA ASN A 63 18.82 8.09 27.33
C ASN A 63 18.80 6.69 26.68
N VAL A 64 18.28 6.61 25.46
CA VAL A 64 18.30 5.40 24.62
C VAL A 64 19.42 5.52 23.59
N THR A 65 20.27 4.51 23.50
CA THR A 65 21.30 4.40 22.47
C THR A 65 20.68 3.87 21.18
N LEU A 66 20.39 4.77 20.24
CA LEU A 66 19.89 4.42 18.90
C LEU A 66 21.01 4.54 17.86
N GLU A 67 21.43 3.42 17.28
CA GLU A 67 22.44 3.44 16.22
C GLU A 67 21.92 4.18 14.98
N GLN A 68 22.81 4.88 14.26
CA GLN A 68 22.42 5.63 13.07
C GLN A 68 21.74 4.75 12.00
N PRO A 69 22.28 3.57 11.62
CA PRO A 69 21.59 2.69 10.67
C PRO A 69 20.20 2.23 11.16
N ALA A 70 20.01 2.04 12.48
CA ALA A 70 18.71 1.72 13.06
C ALA A 70 17.72 2.88 12.88
N ALA A 71 18.14 4.13 13.15
CA ALA A 71 17.30 5.31 12.95
C ALA A 71 16.85 5.46 11.48
N TRP A 72 17.75 5.20 10.53
CA TRP A 72 17.42 5.21 9.11
C TRP A 72 16.46 4.08 8.73
N SER A 73 16.66 2.87 9.27
CA SER A 73 15.78 1.72 9.05
C SER A 73 14.35 1.98 9.57
N ILE A 74 14.21 2.58 10.76
CA ILE A 74 12.90 3.00 11.29
C ILE A 74 12.28 4.08 10.40
N ALA A 75 13.06 5.10 10.02
CA ALA A 75 12.57 6.19 9.17
C ALA A 75 12.08 5.70 7.81
N LYS A 76 12.75 4.70 7.23
CA LYS A 76 12.32 4.04 5.99
C LYS A 76 11.02 3.28 6.19
N GLY A 77 10.90 2.51 7.28
CA GLY A 77 9.68 1.76 7.61
C GLY A 77 8.45 2.65 7.92
N ALA A 78 8.69 3.87 8.41
CA ALA A 78 7.65 4.82 8.77
C ALA A 78 7.04 5.60 7.58
N ASP A 79 7.62 5.50 6.38
CA ASP A 79 7.11 6.07 5.12
C ASP A 79 6.62 7.54 5.23
N GLY A 80 7.41 8.38 5.91
CA GLY A 80 7.10 9.81 6.08
C GLY A 80 6.20 10.16 7.27
N GLY A 81 5.75 9.19 8.05
CA GLY A 81 4.94 9.36 9.27
C GLY A 81 5.78 9.42 10.55
N MET A 82 5.98 10.62 11.12
CA MET A 82 6.71 10.77 12.40
C MET A 82 6.05 9.99 13.55
N ARG A 83 4.72 9.91 13.55
CA ARG A 83 3.97 9.16 14.56
C ARG A 83 4.29 7.67 14.49
N ASP A 84 4.33 7.12 13.29
CA ASP A 84 4.63 5.70 13.07
C ASP A 84 6.08 5.41 13.45
N ALA A 85 7.01 6.31 13.09
CA ALA A 85 8.42 6.22 13.47
C ALA A 85 8.62 6.20 15.00
N GLN A 86 7.98 7.10 15.74
CA GLN A 86 8.04 7.13 17.21
C GLN A 86 7.39 5.88 17.82
N SER A 87 6.26 5.43 17.27
CA SER A 87 5.60 4.19 17.73
C SER A 87 6.48 2.96 17.51
N MET A 88 7.26 2.93 16.44
CA MET A 88 8.24 1.87 16.18
C MET A 88 9.42 1.95 17.15
N LEU A 89 9.93 3.15 17.43
CA LEU A 89 10.99 3.37 18.43
C LEU A 89 10.54 2.90 19.82
N ASP A 90 9.34 3.27 20.25
CA ASP A 90 8.79 2.84 21.54
C ASP A 90 8.68 1.31 21.65
N GLN A 91 8.26 0.65 20.56
CA GLN A 91 8.22 -0.82 20.50
C GLN A 91 9.63 -1.42 20.60
N LEU A 92 10.62 -0.86 19.90
CA LEU A 92 12.01 -1.30 19.98
C LEU A 92 12.56 -1.17 21.39
N VAL A 93 12.34 -0.03 22.06
CA VAL A 93 12.75 0.15 23.46
C VAL A 93 12.09 -0.89 24.36
N ALA A 94 10.81 -1.18 24.17
CA ALA A 94 10.09 -2.19 24.97
C ALA A 94 10.62 -3.63 24.79
N PHE A 95 11.14 -3.99 23.61
CA PHE A 95 11.64 -5.34 23.33
C PHE A 95 13.15 -5.52 23.49
N CYS A 96 13.95 -4.48 23.18
CA CYS A 96 15.41 -4.54 23.14
C CYS A 96 16.09 -3.78 24.29
N GLY A 97 15.35 -2.93 25.00
CA GLY A 97 15.88 -2.07 26.06
C GLY A 97 16.54 -0.81 25.51
N ASP A 98 17.59 -0.35 26.20
CA ASP A 98 18.16 0.98 25.97
C ASP A 98 19.17 1.03 24.82
N THR A 99 19.43 -0.09 24.12
CA THR A 99 20.35 -0.13 22.97
C THR A 99 19.66 -0.76 21.78
N ILE A 100 19.50 0.03 20.73
CA ILE A 100 18.75 -0.34 19.52
C ILE A 100 19.72 -0.33 18.34
N THR A 101 19.98 -1.53 17.81
CA THR A 101 20.78 -1.75 16.60
C THR A 101 19.88 -1.91 15.37
N GLU A 102 20.48 -1.85 14.17
CA GLU A 102 19.73 -2.07 12.93
C GLU A 102 19.11 -3.47 12.86
N GLU A 103 19.85 -4.49 13.33
CA GLU A 103 19.40 -5.88 13.40
C GLU A 103 18.12 -6.01 14.25
N ASN A 104 18.03 -5.27 15.36
CA ASN A 104 16.82 -5.24 16.19
C ASN A 104 15.60 -4.74 15.41
N VAL A 105 15.77 -3.67 14.62
CA VAL A 105 14.70 -3.13 13.77
C VAL A 105 14.27 -4.16 12.74
N GLN A 106 15.24 -4.80 12.08
CA GLN A 106 15.00 -5.81 11.06
C GLN A 106 14.26 -7.03 11.60
N ASP A 107 14.58 -7.47 12.82
CA ASP A 107 13.98 -8.65 13.41
C ASP A 107 12.59 -8.39 13.99
N ILE A 108 12.36 -7.23 14.60
CA ILE A 108 11.06 -6.89 15.19
C ILE A 108 10.03 -6.56 14.11
N PHE A 109 10.40 -5.78 13.09
CA PHE A 109 9.47 -5.36 12.04
C PHE A 109 9.51 -6.25 10.79
N GLY A 110 10.35 -7.28 10.79
CA GLY A 110 10.50 -8.19 9.65
C GLY A 110 11.10 -7.51 8.41
N PHE A 111 11.85 -6.41 8.59
CA PHE A 111 12.53 -5.75 7.48
C PHE A 111 13.73 -6.56 7.01
N THR A 112 14.00 -6.43 5.71
CA THR A 112 15.10 -7.15 5.07
C THR A 112 16.30 -6.22 4.95
N SER A 113 17.51 -6.76 5.10
CA SER A 113 18.73 -5.99 4.96
C SER A 113 18.96 -5.54 3.51
N SER A 114 19.62 -4.40 3.34
CA SER A 114 20.04 -3.89 2.02
C SER A 114 20.91 -4.90 1.26
N GLU A 115 21.72 -5.68 1.97
CA GLU A 115 22.57 -6.74 1.40
C GLU A 115 21.75 -7.89 0.81
N THR A 116 20.68 -8.31 1.49
CA THR A 116 19.77 -9.34 0.97
C THR A 116 19.06 -8.84 -0.29
N ILE A 117 18.59 -7.59 -0.30
CA ILE A 117 17.92 -6.99 -1.47
C ILE A 117 18.89 -6.92 -2.66
N SER A 118 20.13 -6.45 -2.42
CA SER A 118 21.20 -6.42 -3.41
C SER A 118 21.52 -7.82 -3.97
N SER A 119 21.59 -8.82 -3.10
CA SER A 119 21.84 -10.22 -3.48
C SER A 119 20.70 -10.79 -4.32
N LEU A 120 19.44 -10.53 -3.92
CA LEU A 120 18.26 -10.97 -4.65
C LEU A 120 18.16 -10.30 -6.03
N ALA A 121 18.42 -9.00 -6.11
CA ALA A 121 18.49 -8.28 -7.37
C ALA A 121 19.59 -8.84 -8.28
N THR A 122 20.77 -9.16 -7.71
CA THR A 122 21.88 -9.75 -8.46
C THR A 122 21.51 -11.13 -9.01
N HIS A 123 20.94 -12.02 -8.20
CA HIS A 123 20.49 -13.33 -8.68
C HIS A 123 19.43 -13.21 -9.77
N LEU A 124 18.47 -12.30 -9.60
CA LEU A 124 17.43 -12.04 -10.59
C LEU A 124 18.02 -11.59 -11.93
N LEU A 125 18.91 -10.58 -11.91
CA LEU A 125 19.49 -10.00 -13.11
C LEU A 125 20.46 -10.95 -13.83
N LYS A 126 21.10 -11.87 -13.10
CA LYS A 126 21.95 -12.94 -13.66
C LYS A 126 21.17 -14.17 -14.14
N GLY A 127 19.83 -14.16 -14.02
CA GLY A 127 18.98 -15.30 -14.40
C GLY A 127 19.07 -16.51 -13.46
N GLN A 128 19.62 -16.33 -12.26
CA GLN A 128 19.81 -17.36 -11.23
C GLN A 128 18.49 -17.61 -10.48
N THR A 129 17.56 -18.29 -11.16
CA THR A 129 16.19 -18.50 -10.65
C THR A 129 16.17 -19.34 -9.37
N ALA A 130 16.99 -20.38 -9.29
CA ALA A 130 17.03 -21.28 -8.13
C ALA A 130 17.52 -20.56 -6.88
N GLU A 131 18.56 -19.76 -7.02
CA GLU A 131 19.17 -18.94 -5.97
C GLU A 131 18.24 -17.82 -5.51
N SER A 132 17.52 -17.20 -6.45
CA SER A 132 16.49 -16.18 -6.14
C SER A 132 15.35 -16.77 -5.30
N ILE A 133 14.86 -17.96 -5.69
CA ILE A 133 13.80 -18.66 -4.95
C ILE A 133 14.30 -19.10 -3.57
N ALA A 134 15.50 -19.68 -3.48
CA ALA A 134 16.08 -20.13 -2.23
C ALA A 134 16.25 -18.97 -1.23
N LEU A 135 16.65 -17.79 -1.69
CA LEU A 135 16.75 -16.59 -0.86
C LEU A 135 15.38 -16.15 -0.33
N VAL A 136 14.35 -16.08 -1.19
CA VAL A 136 12.99 -15.74 -0.74
C VAL A 136 12.45 -16.76 0.27
N GLN A 137 12.73 -18.04 0.07
CA GLN A 137 12.36 -19.09 1.03
C GLN A 137 13.06 -18.93 2.37
N ALA A 138 14.35 -18.58 2.36
CA ALA A 138 15.10 -18.30 3.58
C ALA A 138 14.51 -17.10 4.34
N GLU A 139 14.18 -16.00 3.65
CA GLU A 139 13.55 -14.83 4.30
C GLU A 139 12.14 -15.12 4.81
N ALA A 140 11.35 -15.90 4.08
CA ALA A 140 10.04 -16.35 4.53
C ALA A 140 10.15 -17.17 5.83
N ASN A 141 11.14 -18.08 5.91
CA ASN A 141 11.39 -18.90 7.09
C ASN A 141 11.91 -18.07 8.28
N ARG A 142 12.60 -16.95 8.01
CA ARG A 142 13.00 -15.96 9.02
C ARG A 142 11.85 -15.04 9.48
N GLY A 143 10.66 -15.16 8.88
CA GLY A 143 9.51 -14.34 9.24
C GLY A 143 9.56 -12.91 8.69
N LYS A 144 10.40 -12.64 7.69
CA LYS A 144 10.49 -11.32 7.06
C LYS A 144 9.23 -11.00 6.26
N ASP A 145 8.89 -9.71 6.13
CA ASP A 145 7.73 -9.29 5.34
C ASP A 145 8.04 -9.39 3.84
N LEU A 146 7.51 -10.43 3.21
CA LEU A 146 7.68 -10.67 1.78
C LEU A 146 7.06 -9.58 0.89
N THR A 147 6.02 -8.90 1.35
CA THR A 147 5.43 -7.77 0.60
C THR A 147 6.39 -6.59 0.60
N GLN A 148 6.98 -6.29 1.76
CA GLN A 148 8.02 -5.25 1.85
C GLN A 148 9.23 -5.62 1.01
N LEU A 149 9.72 -6.86 1.10
CA LEU A 149 10.86 -7.32 0.31
C LEU A 149 10.62 -7.20 -1.21
N LEU A 150 9.43 -7.56 -1.69
CA LEU A 150 9.10 -7.38 -3.11
C LEU A 150 9.06 -5.90 -3.51
N SER A 151 8.48 -5.04 -2.68
CA SER A 151 8.41 -3.60 -2.93
C SER A 151 9.81 -2.98 -2.97
N GLU A 152 10.69 -3.39 -2.06
CA GLU A 152 12.08 -2.93 -2.02
C GLU A 152 12.89 -3.44 -3.21
N LEU A 153 12.68 -4.70 -3.62
CA LEU A 153 13.28 -5.21 -4.86
C LEU A 153 12.82 -4.41 -6.09
N ALA A 154 11.53 -4.08 -6.18
CA ALA A 154 11.01 -3.26 -7.28
C ALA A 154 11.60 -1.84 -7.26
N GLY A 155 11.70 -1.22 -6.08
CA GLY A 155 12.38 0.06 -5.89
C GLY A 155 13.84 0.01 -6.33
N PHE A 156 14.55 -1.07 -5.96
CA PHE A 156 15.93 -1.30 -6.36
C PHE A 156 16.09 -1.40 -7.88
N ILE A 157 15.26 -2.20 -8.56
CA ILE A 157 15.28 -2.29 -10.03
C ILE A 157 14.96 -0.94 -10.68
N ARG A 158 14.04 -0.16 -10.10
CA ARG A 158 13.75 1.21 -10.55
C ARG A 158 14.96 2.13 -10.39
N ALA A 159 15.68 2.07 -9.28
CA ALA A 159 16.88 2.87 -9.05
C ALA A 159 17.96 2.57 -10.10
N LEU A 160 18.17 1.29 -10.43
CA LEU A 160 19.09 0.90 -11.51
C LEU A 160 18.68 1.43 -12.89
N LEU A 161 17.38 1.41 -13.19
CA LEU A 161 16.87 1.98 -14.45
C LEU A 161 17.08 3.49 -14.51
N LEU A 162 16.84 4.20 -13.41
CA LEU A 162 17.05 5.65 -13.33
C LEU A 162 18.52 6.05 -13.44
N ASP A 163 19.42 5.32 -12.77
CA ASP A 163 20.87 5.50 -12.90
C ASP A 163 21.32 5.40 -14.36
N ARG A 164 20.83 4.37 -15.07
CA ARG A 164 21.17 4.13 -16.47
C ARG A 164 20.60 5.19 -17.42
N LEU A 165 19.39 5.69 -17.17
CA LEU A 165 18.75 6.72 -17.98
C LEU A 165 19.30 8.13 -17.70
N ASN A 166 19.73 8.38 -16.47
CA ASN A 166 20.29 9.66 -16.05
C ASN A 166 21.32 9.46 -14.93
N PRO A 167 22.63 9.43 -15.26
CA PRO A 167 23.70 9.19 -14.29
C PRO A 167 23.89 10.33 -13.27
N ASP A 168 23.24 11.49 -13.47
CA ASP A 168 23.24 12.60 -12.50
C ASP A 168 22.12 12.44 -11.44
N THR A 169 21.35 11.36 -11.48
CA THR A 169 20.29 11.09 -10.50
C THR A 169 20.91 10.65 -9.18
N ASP A 170 20.33 11.10 -8.07
CA ASP A 170 20.72 10.67 -6.72
C ASP A 170 20.46 9.16 -6.56
N THR A 171 21.54 8.36 -6.57
CA THR A 171 21.51 6.89 -6.51
C THR A 171 21.69 6.35 -5.10
N THR A 172 21.32 7.12 -4.08
CA THR A 172 21.41 6.74 -2.67
C THR A 172 20.70 5.40 -2.35
N GLU A 173 19.77 4.95 -3.20
CA GLU A 173 19.07 3.65 -3.07
C GLU A 173 19.91 2.43 -3.50
N ILE A 174 21.05 2.61 -4.17
CA ILE A 174 21.94 1.53 -4.63
C ILE A 174 23.10 1.35 -3.65
N PRO A 175 23.23 0.21 -2.93
CA PRO A 175 24.37 -0.06 -2.08
C PRO A 175 25.68 -0.05 -2.86
N ALA A 176 26.72 0.55 -2.29
CA ALA A 176 28.03 0.69 -2.93
C ALA A 176 28.63 -0.66 -3.40
N GLY A 177 28.41 -1.73 -2.63
CA GLY A 177 28.90 -3.08 -2.96
C GLY A 177 28.12 -3.83 -4.04
N PHE A 178 27.02 -3.27 -4.56
CA PHE A 178 26.25 -3.90 -5.64
C PHE A 178 27.07 -4.01 -6.93
N TRP A 179 27.75 -2.93 -7.29
CA TRP A 179 28.57 -2.85 -8.50
C TRP A 179 29.73 -3.84 -8.47
N ASP A 180 30.29 -4.15 -7.30
CA ASP A 180 31.33 -5.19 -7.16
C ASP A 180 30.82 -6.58 -7.62
N GLN A 181 29.52 -6.85 -7.52
CA GLN A 181 28.93 -8.15 -7.87
C GLN A 181 28.48 -8.24 -9.33
N ILE A 182 28.09 -7.12 -9.94
CA ILE A 182 27.49 -7.08 -11.29
C ILE A 182 28.41 -6.44 -12.34
N GLY A 183 29.40 -5.65 -11.90
CA GLY A 183 30.23 -4.81 -12.75
C GLY A 183 29.73 -3.36 -12.72
N ASP A 184 29.46 -2.79 -13.89
CA ASP A 184 28.94 -1.43 -14.02
C ASP A 184 27.52 -1.42 -14.63
N SER A 185 26.94 -0.23 -14.81
CA SER A 185 25.61 -0.06 -15.40
C SER A 185 25.50 -0.62 -16.83
N SER A 186 26.63 -0.90 -17.51
CA SER A 186 26.66 -1.49 -18.85
C SER A 186 26.43 -3.01 -18.84
N ALA A 187 26.76 -3.69 -17.73
CA ALA A 187 26.50 -5.11 -17.52
C ALA A 187 25.02 -5.42 -17.24
N LEU A 188 24.20 -4.39 -16.97
CA LEU A 188 22.77 -4.54 -16.74
C LEU A 188 22.03 -4.92 -18.04
N PRO A 189 20.93 -5.70 -17.92
CA PRO A 189 19.99 -5.90 -19.01
C PRO A 189 19.53 -4.58 -19.63
N GLY A 190 19.18 -4.60 -20.92
CA GLY A 190 18.68 -3.40 -21.61
C GLY A 190 17.42 -2.81 -20.97
N ASP A 191 17.19 -1.52 -21.19
CA ASP A 191 16.14 -0.73 -20.55
C ASP A 191 14.74 -1.36 -20.71
N GLU A 192 14.41 -1.87 -21.90
CA GLU A 192 13.14 -2.59 -22.17
C GLU A 192 12.98 -3.82 -21.28
N ARG A 193 14.08 -4.54 -20.99
CA ARG A 193 14.07 -5.74 -20.15
C ARG A 193 13.93 -5.36 -18.67
N LEU A 194 14.62 -4.32 -18.21
CA LEU A 194 14.46 -3.80 -16.84
C LEU A 194 13.04 -3.30 -16.59
N LEU A 195 12.43 -2.60 -17.56
CA LEU A 195 11.01 -2.21 -17.52
C LEU A 195 10.10 -3.44 -17.44
N GLY A 196 10.34 -4.46 -18.27
CA GLY A 196 9.56 -5.71 -18.24
C GLY A 196 9.67 -6.46 -16.90
N VAL A 197 10.84 -6.44 -16.26
CA VAL A 197 11.03 -6.96 -14.89
C VAL A 197 10.21 -6.13 -13.91
N LEU A 198 10.33 -4.80 -13.94
CA LEU A 198 9.63 -3.91 -13.01
C LEU A 198 8.11 -4.07 -13.10
N ASP A 199 7.55 -4.19 -14.31
CA ASP A 199 6.13 -4.45 -14.53
C ASP A 199 5.68 -5.79 -13.92
N ARG A 200 6.51 -6.84 -14.02
CA ARG A 200 6.20 -8.15 -13.42
C ARG A 200 6.23 -8.10 -11.90
N LEU A 201 7.19 -7.38 -11.31
CA LEU A 201 7.27 -7.18 -9.86
C LEU A 201 6.07 -6.34 -9.35
N ALA A 202 5.73 -5.25 -10.02
CA ALA A 202 4.57 -4.41 -9.67
C ALA A 202 3.24 -5.18 -9.74
N ASN A 203 3.06 -6.00 -10.78
CA ASN A 203 1.89 -6.87 -10.91
C ASN A 203 1.83 -7.93 -9.79
N ALA A 204 2.98 -8.42 -9.33
CA ALA A 204 3.05 -9.35 -8.22
C ALA A 204 2.70 -8.68 -6.88
N ASP A 205 3.16 -7.45 -6.65
CA ASP A 205 2.83 -6.69 -5.43
C ASP A 205 1.31 -6.53 -5.27
N ALA A 206 0.65 -6.08 -6.35
CA ALA A 206 -0.80 -5.92 -6.37
C ALA A 206 -1.58 -7.24 -6.12
N ARG A 207 -1.01 -8.39 -6.52
CA ARG A 207 -1.59 -9.72 -6.26
C ARG A 207 -1.33 -10.18 -4.83
N MET A 208 -0.11 -9.99 -4.32
CA MET A 208 0.29 -10.38 -2.97
C MET A 208 -0.55 -9.70 -1.89
N ARG A 209 -0.96 -8.45 -2.10
CA ARG A 209 -1.83 -7.70 -1.17
C ARG A 209 -3.16 -8.41 -0.86
N ARG A 210 -3.67 -9.24 -1.77
CA ARG A 210 -4.94 -9.96 -1.62
C ARG A 210 -4.78 -11.48 -1.54
N ALA A 211 -3.53 -11.96 -1.54
CA ALA A 211 -3.25 -13.39 -1.57
C ALA A 211 -3.12 -13.97 -0.16
N SER A 212 -3.61 -15.20 0.01
CA SER A 212 -3.36 -15.98 1.24
C SER A 212 -1.94 -16.54 1.29
N ASN A 213 -1.36 -16.90 0.13
CA ASN A 213 0.01 -17.42 0.03
C ASN A 213 0.90 -16.42 -0.70
N LYS A 214 1.42 -15.43 0.04
CA LYS A 214 2.31 -14.39 -0.48
C LYS A 214 3.59 -14.96 -1.10
N GLN A 215 4.17 -16.00 -0.48
CA GLN A 215 5.41 -16.64 -0.94
C GLN A 215 5.27 -17.22 -2.35
N LEU A 216 4.20 -17.97 -2.61
CA LEU A 216 3.93 -18.54 -3.94
C LEU A 216 3.86 -17.46 -5.02
N HIS A 217 3.21 -16.33 -4.73
CA HIS A 217 3.11 -15.23 -5.69
C HIS A 217 4.45 -14.55 -5.96
N PHE A 218 5.30 -14.42 -4.94
CA PHE A 218 6.65 -13.90 -5.10
C PHE A 218 7.51 -14.87 -5.94
N GLU A 219 7.51 -16.17 -5.62
CA GLU A 219 8.25 -17.17 -6.40
C GLU A 219 7.84 -17.18 -7.88
N ILE A 220 6.53 -17.14 -8.17
CA ILE A 220 6.03 -17.04 -9.55
C ILE A 220 6.48 -15.74 -10.21
N ALA A 221 6.51 -14.62 -9.47
CA ALA A 221 6.97 -13.35 -9.99
C ALA A 221 8.44 -13.38 -10.38
N LEU A 222 9.30 -13.99 -9.55
CA LEU A 222 10.73 -14.16 -9.84
C LEU A 222 10.96 -15.03 -11.08
N ILE A 223 10.28 -16.16 -11.19
CA ILE A 223 10.37 -17.04 -12.35
C ILE A 223 10.00 -16.28 -13.63
N ARG A 224 8.89 -15.53 -13.58
CA ARG A 224 8.48 -14.70 -14.71
C ARG A 224 9.53 -13.61 -14.97
N ALA A 225 9.97 -12.88 -13.96
CA ALA A 225 10.93 -11.79 -14.13
C ALA A 225 12.22 -12.27 -14.82
N VAL A 226 12.76 -13.43 -14.41
CA VAL A 226 13.93 -14.03 -15.07
C VAL A 226 13.60 -14.41 -16.52
N GLN A 227 12.48 -15.07 -16.78
CA GLN A 227 12.08 -15.43 -18.15
C GLN A 227 11.95 -14.22 -19.09
N SER A 228 11.52 -13.05 -18.60
CA SER A 228 11.49 -11.82 -19.41
C SER A 228 12.87 -11.31 -19.82
N LEU A 229 13.91 -11.61 -19.05
CA LEU A 229 15.26 -11.18 -19.40
C LEU A 229 15.78 -11.90 -20.66
N ASP A 230 15.27 -13.10 -20.92
CA ASP A 230 15.62 -13.96 -22.06
C ASP A 230 14.61 -13.87 -23.22
N GLU A 231 13.50 -13.15 -23.06
CA GLU A 231 12.50 -12.98 -24.12
C GLU A 231 13.11 -12.23 -25.31
N VAL A 232 13.07 -12.86 -26.49
CA VAL A 232 13.51 -12.26 -27.76
C VAL A 232 12.59 -11.09 -28.09
N GLN A 233 13.14 -9.88 -28.04
CA GLN A 233 12.37 -8.68 -28.34
C GLN A 233 12.30 -8.41 -29.84
N ILE A 234 11.25 -7.72 -30.27
CA ILE A 234 11.11 -7.25 -31.65
C ILE A 234 12.30 -6.35 -32.02
N SER A 235 12.78 -5.55 -31.07
CA SER A 235 13.99 -4.74 -31.19
C SER A 235 15.24 -5.59 -31.48
N ASP A 236 15.37 -6.75 -30.83
CA ASP A 236 16.45 -7.72 -31.07
C ASP A 236 16.37 -8.31 -32.48
N VAL A 237 15.17 -8.68 -32.94
CA VAL A 237 14.93 -9.21 -34.30
C VAL A 237 15.19 -8.14 -35.36
N ILE A 238 14.72 -6.90 -35.17
CA ILE A 238 14.97 -5.78 -36.08
C ILE A 238 16.47 -5.47 -36.15
N ARG A 239 17.19 -5.53 -35.01
CA ARG A 239 18.64 -5.34 -34.97
C ARG A 239 19.38 -6.46 -35.72
N ALA A 240 18.98 -7.72 -35.53
CA ALA A 240 19.56 -8.86 -36.25
C ALA A 240 19.30 -8.78 -37.77
N LEU A 241 18.08 -8.37 -38.16
CA LEU A 241 17.69 -8.10 -39.55
C LEU A 241 18.53 -6.97 -40.17
N LYS A 242 18.69 -5.85 -39.46
CA LYS A 242 19.51 -4.70 -39.93
C LYS A 242 21.00 -5.02 -39.98
N ALA A 243 21.49 -5.88 -39.08
CA ALA A 243 22.87 -6.34 -39.05
C ALA A 243 23.18 -7.43 -40.10
N GLY A 244 22.19 -7.87 -40.89
CA GLY A 244 22.38 -8.87 -41.93
C GLY A 244 22.74 -10.27 -41.40
N THR A 245 22.43 -10.57 -40.14
CA THR A 245 22.88 -11.79 -39.44
C THR A 245 21.91 -12.97 -39.52
N LEU A 246 20.84 -12.87 -40.33
CA LEU A 246 19.96 -14.02 -40.63
C LEU A 246 20.50 -14.88 -41.78
N ALA A 247 21.78 -15.24 -41.73
CA ALA A 247 22.31 -16.39 -42.44
C ALA A 247 22.65 -17.46 -41.40
N GLU A 248 22.05 -18.64 -41.55
CA GLU A 248 22.14 -19.82 -40.67
C GLU A 248 21.31 -19.80 -39.38
N ALA A 249 20.00 -19.56 -39.52
CA ALA A 249 19.06 -20.39 -38.77
C ALA A 249 18.84 -21.66 -39.59
N THR A 250 19.61 -22.71 -39.31
CA THR A 250 19.31 -24.05 -39.81
C THR A 250 17.91 -24.43 -39.31
N PRO A 251 16.96 -24.78 -40.19
CA PRO A 251 15.68 -25.28 -39.72
C PRO A 251 15.95 -26.57 -38.96
N VAL A 252 15.54 -26.60 -37.69
CA VAL A 252 15.54 -27.81 -36.88
C VAL A 252 14.84 -28.88 -37.70
N ALA A 253 15.60 -29.90 -38.08
CA ALA A 253 15.13 -30.98 -38.91
C ALA A 253 13.84 -31.54 -38.32
N SER A 254 12.84 -31.64 -39.20
CA SER A 254 11.63 -32.40 -39.04
C SER A 254 11.88 -33.67 -38.24
N LEU A 255 11.12 -33.83 -37.14
CA LEU A 255 10.91 -35.09 -36.46
C LEU A 255 10.57 -36.15 -37.53
N GLN A 256 11.56 -36.97 -37.88
CA GLN A 256 11.33 -38.18 -38.64
C GLN A 256 10.43 -39.06 -37.78
N ALA A 257 9.19 -39.22 -38.22
CA ALA A 257 8.28 -40.21 -37.71
C ALA A 257 8.92 -41.59 -37.93
N GLN A 258 9.45 -42.17 -36.85
CA GLN A 258 9.75 -43.60 -36.80
C GLN A 258 8.42 -44.36 -36.88
N PRO A 259 8.31 -45.40 -37.71
CA PRO A 259 7.15 -46.28 -37.70
C PRO A 259 7.03 -46.93 -36.32
N ALA A 260 5.91 -46.72 -35.66
CA ALA A 260 5.57 -47.39 -34.41
C ALA A 260 5.42 -48.89 -34.65
N GLU A 261 6.33 -49.69 -34.10
CA GLU A 261 6.09 -51.10 -33.85
C GLU A 261 4.97 -51.22 -32.81
N THR A 262 3.86 -51.80 -33.23
CA THR A 262 2.73 -52.16 -32.37
C THR A 262 3.15 -53.18 -31.30
N PRO A 263 2.97 -52.91 -30.00
CA PRO A 263 3.07 -53.96 -28.99
C PRO A 263 1.88 -54.93 -29.11
N PRO A 264 2.07 -56.22 -28.82
CA PRO A 264 1.01 -57.21 -28.96
C PRO A 264 -0.06 -57.02 -27.89
N VAL A 265 -1.31 -57.11 -28.33
CA VAL A 265 -2.53 -57.17 -27.53
C VAL A 265 -2.44 -58.35 -26.56
N VAL A 266 -2.37 -58.05 -25.26
CA VAL A 266 -2.64 -59.03 -24.21
C VAL A 266 -4.16 -59.17 -24.08
N GLN A 267 -4.64 -60.36 -24.44
CA GLN A 267 -6.04 -60.77 -24.28
C GLN A 267 -6.38 -60.88 -22.79
N ALA A 268 -7.51 -60.28 -22.40
CA ALA A 268 -8.18 -60.54 -21.13
C ALA A 268 -8.97 -61.86 -21.22
N PRO A 269 -8.99 -62.70 -20.17
CA PRO A 269 -9.94 -63.80 -20.08
C PRO A 269 -11.29 -63.34 -19.48
N PRO A 270 -12.40 -64.05 -19.77
CA PRO A 270 -13.75 -63.54 -19.57
C PRO A 270 -14.41 -63.93 -18.23
N SER A 271 -15.31 -63.05 -17.80
CA SER A 271 -16.61 -63.25 -17.12
C SER A 271 -16.84 -64.44 -16.17
N GLY A 272 -17.20 -64.12 -14.92
CA GLY A 272 -17.86 -65.00 -13.96
C GLY A 272 -18.83 -64.21 -13.06
N ALA A 273 -20.06 -64.67 -12.96
CA ALA A 273 -21.26 -63.96 -12.52
C ALA A 273 -21.46 -63.79 -10.99
N SER A 274 -22.24 -62.76 -10.66
CA SER A 274 -23.31 -62.67 -9.64
C SER A 274 -23.10 -63.24 -8.21
N SER A 275 -23.18 -62.36 -7.20
CA SER A 275 -24.24 -62.43 -6.17
C SER A 275 -24.16 -61.29 -5.13
N LYS A 276 -25.34 -60.77 -4.77
CA LYS A 276 -25.71 -60.05 -3.54
C LYS A 276 -26.89 -60.85 -2.93
N PRO A 277 -27.33 -60.67 -1.67
CA PRO A 277 -26.71 -60.10 -0.46
C PRO A 277 -26.90 -61.10 0.75
N PRO A 278 -26.74 -60.73 2.06
CA PRO A 278 -27.67 -59.85 2.77
C PRO A 278 -27.02 -58.84 3.75
N SER A 279 -27.89 -57.92 4.17
CA SER A 279 -27.75 -56.85 5.16
C SER A 279 -27.29 -57.27 6.55
N THR A 280 -26.48 -56.44 7.21
CA THR A 280 -26.74 -56.05 8.60
C THR A 280 -26.45 -54.57 8.84
N THR A 281 -27.39 -53.98 9.55
CA THR A 281 -27.53 -52.62 10.03
C THR A 281 -26.53 -52.34 11.14
N ARG A 282 -25.82 -51.20 11.11
CA ARG A 282 -25.80 -50.26 12.25
C ARG A 282 -25.18 -48.92 11.90
N SER A 283 -25.93 -47.90 12.31
CA SER A 283 -25.74 -46.47 12.26
C SER A 283 -24.52 -46.00 13.08
N SER A 284 -23.75 -45.05 12.54
CA SER A 284 -23.42 -43.81 13.26
C SER A 284 -23.08 -42.68 12.26
N ALA A 285 -23.58 -41.50 12.60
CA ALA A 285 -23.72 -40.29 11.79
C ALA A 285 -22.39 -39.51 11.65
N ARG A 286 -22.02 -39.03 10.46
CA ARG A 286 -22.32 -37.72 9.82
C ARG A 286 -21.51 -36.53 10.37
N ALA A 287 -20.66 -35.95 9.50
CA ALA A 287 -20.65 -34.51 9.20
C ALA A 287 -19.65 -34.15 8.07
N LYS A 288 -20.17 -33.81 6.88
CA LYS A 288 -19.52 -32.91 5.92
C LYS A 288 -20.58 -32.21 5.05
N LYS A 289 -20.33 -30.92 4.80
CA LYS A 289 -20.91 -30.01 3.78
C LYS A 289 -22.36 -29.51 3.92
N LYS A 290 -22.50 -28.20 4.13
CA LYS A 290 -23.51 -27.31 3.51
C LYS A 290 -23.03 -25.85 3.59
N SER A 291 -22.63 -25.28 2.46
CA SER A 291 -22.53 -23.82 2.25
C SER A 291 -22.68 -23.53 0.75
N ARG A 292 -23.88 -23.81 0.22
CA ARG A 292 -24.31 -23.36 -1.11
C ARG A 292 -25.84 -23.40 -1.14
N GLY A 293 -26.44 -22.45 -0.45
CA GLY A 293 -27.90 -22.37 -0.29
C GLY A 293 -28.42 -21.07 0.32
N VAL A 294 -27.57 -20.05 0.48
CA VAL A 294 -27.98 -18.76 1.04
C VAL A 294 -28.12 -17.68 -0.06
N GLU A 295 -27.38 -17.79 -1.17
CA GLU A 295 -27.46 -16.83 -2.28
C GLU A 295 -28.78 -16.94 -3.06
N ASN A 296 -29.26 -18.16 -3.36
CA ASN A 296 -30.50 -18.35 -4.12
C ASN A 296 -31.79 -17.98 -3.36
N GLN A 297 -31.73 -17.72 -2.06
CA GLN A 297 -32.91 -17.35 -1.27
C GLN A 297 -33.12 -15.82 -1.26
N LEU A 298 -32.07 -15.03 -1.47
CA LEU A 298 -32.13 -13.57 -1.51
C LEU A 298 -32.67 -13.05 -2.85
N GLU A 299 -32.30 -13.69 -3.96
CA GLU A 299 -32.82 -13.34 -5.30
C GLU A 299 -34.33 -13.60 -5.42
N SER A 300 -34.83 -14.68 -4.80
CA SER A 300 -36.27 -15.01 -4.82
C SER A 300 -37.16 -14.04 -4.02
N LEU A 301 -36.57 -13.24 -3.10
CA LEU A 301 -37.28 -12.25 -2.30
C LEU A 301 -37.29 -10.85 -2.95
N ILE A 302 -36.39 -10.59 -3.89
CA ILE A 302 -36.32 -9.33 -4.63
C ILE A 302 -37.33 -9.35 -5.81
N GLU A 303 -37.58 -10.52 -6.40
CA GLU A 303 -38.45 -10.68 -7.57
C GLU A 303 -39.96 -10.73 -7.25
N GLN A 304 -40.35 -10.69 -5.97
CA GLN A 304 -41.76 -10.71 -5.52
C GLN A 304 -42.25 -9.39 -4.90
N ALA A 305 -41.50 -8.29 -5.04
CA ALA A 305 -41.95 -6.98 -4.58
C ALA A 305 -43.01 -6.40 -5.55
N PRO A 306 -44.21 -6.00 -5.08
CA PRO A 306 -45.22 -5.40 -5.95
C PRO A 306 -44.82 -3.98 -6.36
N GLU A 307 -44.61 -3.76 -7.66
CA GLU A 307 -44.51 -2.44 -8.28
C GLU A 307 -45.90 -1.78 -8.33
N ASN A 308 -46.24 -0.97 -7.34
CA ASN A 308 -47.14 0.18 -7.47
C ASN A 308 -47.27 0.92 -6.13
N HIS A 309 -46.53 2.01 -5.97
CA HIS A 309 -46.93 3.09 -5.08
C HIS A 309 -46.90 4.41 -5.86
N PRO A 310 -48.00 5.18 -5.88
CA PRO A 310 -48.03 6.47 -6.53
C PRO A 310 -47.16 7.48 -5.76
N GLU A 311 -46.45 8.29 -6.53
CA GLU A 311 -45.62 9.42 -6.12
C GLU A 311 -46.40 10.39 -5.20
N PRO A 312 -45.87 10.83 -4.05
CA PRO A 312 -46.59 11.79 -3.21
C PRO A 312 -46.49 13.19 -3.82
N ALA A 313 -47.64 13.70 -4.25
CA ALA A 313 -47.82 15.06 -4.73
C ALA A 313 -47.52 16.09 -3.64
N VAL A 314 -46.83 17.16 -4.05
CA VAL A 314 -46.59 18.38 -3.27
C VAL A 314 -47.91 19.16 -3.15
N PRO A 315 -48.39 19.55 -1.96
CA PRO A 315 -49.47 20.53 -1.87
C PRO A 315 -48.90 21.94 -1.72
N ASN A 316 -49.30 22.81 -2.64
CA ASN A 316 -49.20 24.25 -2.51
C ASN A 316 -50.18 24.77 -1.43
N SER A 317 -49.83 25.94 -0.93
CA SER A 317 -50.43 26.78 0.10
C SER A 317 -51.91 27.14 -0.05
N GLU A 318 -52.48 27.54 1.09
CA GLU A 318 -53.76 28.24 1.36
C GLU A 318 -54.92 27.32 1.82
N ASP A 319 -55.13 27.17 3.14
CA ASP A 319 -56.08 28.01 3.89
C ASP A 319 -56.03 27.74 5.42
N SER A 320 -56.54 28.70 6.18
CA SER A 320 -56.42 28.88 7.63
C SER A 320 -57.20 27.87 8.50
N ALA A 321 -56.69 27.55 9.70
CA ALA A 321 -57.32 27.90 10.99
C ALA A 321 -56.83 27.01 12.15
N GLY A 322 -56.21 27.67 13.14
CA GLY A 322 -56.29 27.39 14.57
C GLY A 322 -56.02 25.98 15.09
N GLU A 323 -54.84 25.77 15.69
CA GLU A 323 -54.75 25.02 16.95
C GLU A 323 -53.50 25.40 17.75
N SER A 324 -53.76 25.67 19.03
CA SER A 324 -52.88 26.25 20.05
C SER A 324 -51.79 25.30 20.54
N LEU A 325 -50.56 25.81 20.66
CA LEU A 325 -49.45 25.15 21.36
C LEU A 325 -49.58 25.32 22.89
N PRO A 326 -49.20 24.33 23.72
CA PRO A 326 -49.12 24.50 25.16
C PRO A 326 -47.85 25.25 25.55
N GLU A 327 -48.00 26.29 26.36
CA GLU A 327 -46.93 27.04 27.02
C GLU A 327 -46.26 26.21 28.13
N GLY A 328 -44.94 26.33 28.27
CA GLY A 328 -44.27 25.90 29.49
C GLY A 328 -42.81 25.47 29.34
N PHE A 329 -41.90 26.41 29.04
CA PHE A 329 -40.53 26.34 29.59
C PHE A 329 -40.04 27.75 29.97
N PRO A 330 -39.43 27.90 31.16
CA PRO A 330 -39.04 29.21 31.68
C PRO A 330 -37.83 29.76 30.92
N SER A 331 -37.94 31.04 30.56
CA SER A 331 -36.83 31.86 30.06
C SER A 331 -35.79 32.05 31.17
N PRO A 332 -34.49 31.78 30.94
CA PRO A 332 -33.47 32.20 31.88
C PRO A 332 -33.29 33.71 31.80
N ALA A 333 -33.32 34.31 32.98
CA ALA A 333 -33.29 35.74 33.25
C ALA A 333 -32.27 36.52 32.41
N ALA A 334 -32.73 37.67 31.91
CA ALA A 334 -31.89 38.74 31.42
C ALA A 334 -30.90 39.15 32.53
N VAL A 335 -29.62 38.88 32.29
CA VAL A 335 -28.54 39.61 32.95
C VAL A 335 -28.29 40.83 32.08
N GLU A 336 -28.62 42.01 32.59
CA GLU A 336 -28.24 43.30 32.02
C GLU A 336 -26.71 43.33 31.85
N ALA A 337 -26.24 43.16 30.62
CA ALA A 337 -24.87 43.42 30.25
C ALA A 337 -24.79 44.88 29.77
N ASN A 338 -24.23 45.68 30.66
CA ASN A 338 -23.82 47.07 30.47
C ASN A 338 -23.15 47.27 29.10
N GLU A 339 -23.72 48.14 28.26
CA GLU A 339 -23.09 48.63 27.03
C GLU A 339 -21.73 49.25 27.41
N THR A 340 -20.64 48.56 27.09
CA THR A 340 -19.29 49.14 27.15
C THR A 340 -18.62 48.91 25.81
N GLU A 341 -17.97 49.97 25.35
CA GLU A 341 -17.54 50.27 23.99
C GLU A 341 -16.78 49.15 23.25
N ALA A 342 -16.99 49.09 21.94
CA ALA A 342 -16.20 48.29 21.02
C ALA A 342 -14.72 48.70 21.03
N PRO A 343 -13.74 47.77 21.12
CA PRO A 343 -12.36 48.12 20.88
C PRO A 343 -12.12 48.18 19.36
N LYS A 344 -11.97 49.41 18.87
CA LYS A 344 -11.33 49.70 17.59
C LYS A 344 -9.83 49.56 17.77
N ASP A 345 -9.25 48.37 17.57
CA ASP A 345 -7.82 48.30 17.26
C ASP A 345 -7.44 46.99 16.57
N LYS A 346 -6.88 47.11 15.37
CA LYS A 346 -6.33 45.99 14.59
C LYS A 346 -5.02 45.46 15.19
N ASP A 347 -4.42 46.21 16.10
CA ASP A 347 -3.12 45.91 16.70
C ASP A 347 -3.21 44.86 17.82
N ALA A 348 -4.39 44.69 18.43
CA ALA A 348 -4.61 43.71 19.50
C ALA A 348 -4.40 42.25 19.07
N PHE A 349 -4.51 41.94 17.78
CA PHE A 349 -4.27 40.59 17.25
C PHE A 349 -2.77 40.23 17.20
N TYR A 350 -1.90 41.21 16.92
CA TYR A 350 -0.44 41.00 16.83
C TYR A 350 0.27 41.11 18.18
N ASP A 351 -0.46 41.53 19.22
CA ASP A 351 0.03 41.67 20.59
C ASP A 351 -0.30 40.47 21.49
N ASP A 352 -1.04 39.48 20.99
CA ASP A 352 -1.28 38.23 21.70
C ASP A 352 0.04 37.43 21.82
N PRO A 353 0.46 37.05 23.04
CA PRO A 353 1.68 36.27 23.28
C PRO A 353 1.77 34.98 22.46
N LEU A 354 0.64 34.28 22.27
CA LEU A 354 0.58 33.03 21.52
C LEU A 354 0.67 33.28 20.02
N VAL A 355 0.13 34.40 19.53
CA VAL A 355 0.23 34.80 18.11
C VAL A 355 1.66 35.22 17.80
N ARG A 356 2.35 35.90 18.71
CA ARG A 356 3.77 36.23 18.55
C ARG A 356 4.66 34.99 18.56
N GLU A 357 4.42 34.06 19.48
CA GLU A 357 5.15 32.80 19.54
C GLU A 357 4.93 31.96 18.28
N ALA A 358 3.69 31.86 17.79
CA ALA A 358 3.39 31.22 16.52
C ALA A 358 4.06 31.93 15.33
N LEU A 359 4.02 33.26 15.27
CA LEU A 359 4.64 34.02 14.19
C LEU A 359 6.17 33.91 14.19
N GLU A 360 6.82 33.79 15.36
CA GLU A 360 8.26 33.51 15.42
C GLU A 360 8.59 32.10 14.97
N ILE A 361 7.79 31.10 15.36
CA ILE A 361 7.95 29.70 14.93
C ILE A 361 7.77 29.56 13.40
N PHE A 362 6.85 30.34 12.81
CA PHE A 362 6.53 30.25 11.38
C PHE A 362 7.27 31.25 10.47
N LYS A 363 8.12 32.15 11.02
CA LYS A 363 8.93 33.12 10.25
C LYS A 363 10.12 32.52 9.49
N GLY A 364 10.08 31.23 9.19
CA GLY A 364 10.96 30.57 8.23
C GLY A 364 10.22 30.29 6.92
N LYS A 365 10.21 31.27 6.00
CA LYS A 365 9.73 31.24 4.59
C LYS A 365 8.36 31.87 4.33
N LEU A 366 8.34 33.20 4.24
CA LEU A 366 7.60 33.88 3.17
C LEU A 366 8.62 34.69 2.39
N LYS A 367 8.92 34.25 1.16
CA LYS A 367 9.55 35.09 0.13
C LYS A 367 8.44 35.96 -0.46
N ASP A 368 8.78 37.24 -0.67
CA ASP A 368 7.94 38.31 -1.23
C ASP A 368 7.12 37.91 -2.46
#